data_AF-A0A3C1BI86-F1
#
_entry.id   AF-A0A3C1BI86-F1
#
_cell.length_a   1.000
_cell.length_b   1.000
_cell.length_c   1.000
_cell.angle_alpha   90.00
_cell.angle_beta   90.00
_cell.angle_gamma   90.00
#
_symmetry.space_group_name_H-M   'P 1'
#
loop_
_entity.id
_entity.type
_entity.pdbx_description
1 polymer ?
#
loop_
_entity_poly.entity_id
_entity_poly.type
_entity_poly.pdbx_seq_one_letter_code
_entity_poly.pdbx_strand_id
1 'polypeptide(L)'
;MLIGENANHKANFLKYSFGKGSLYLVANPKLFSNYALLNPRGAEYAATALSYIKSTRQVIWDEYYSQGDGAEDSPMRVFLSKPALAWAYYITIFSLLTFVLFEIKRTQRIIPVIEPLSNTTLEFVNVVGQVYYEKRNNANIAHKKILYLLEHLREEYQLKTNKLDAEFTEKLTGKLGVDAAFAKDLVNYLLFIGVQEHVSDRELIELNKMIEKLYIQSA
;
A
#
# COMPACT_ATOMS: atom_id res chain seq x y z
N MET A 1 -32.92 22.38 -67.59
CA MET A 1 -34.00 22.61 -66.63
C MET A 1 -33.40 22.77 -65.25
N LEU A 2 -33.76 23.85 -64.56
CA LEU A 2 -33.38 24.08 -63.16
C LEU A 2 -34.29 23.24 -62.26
N ILE A 3 -33.71 22.45 -61.37
CA ILE A 3 -34.44 21.58 -60.43
C ILE A 3 -34.36 22.12 -59.00
N GLY A 4 -33.26 22.78 -58.64
CA GLY A 4 -33.11 23.34 -57.29
C GLY A 4 -32.22 24.58 -57.25
N GLU A 5 -32.59 25.52 -56.40
CA GLU A 5 -31.86 26.76 -56.11
C GLU A 5 -31.35 26.74 -54.66
N ASN A 6 -30.31 27.54 -54.39
CA ASN A 6 -29.88 27.82 -53.03
C ASN A 6 -30.58 29.07 -52.46
N ALA A 7 -30.32 29.40 -51.20
CA ALA A 7 -30.91 30.55 -50.50
C ALA A 7 -30.64 31.92 -51.17
N ASN A 8 -29.66 31.99 -52.08
CA ASN A 8 -29.30 33.20 -52.82
C ASN A 8 -29.83 33.18 -54.27
N HIS A 9 -30.84 32.34 -54.56
CA HIS A 9 -31.43 32.16 -55.90
C HIS A 9 -30.42 31.75 -56.99
N LYS A 10 -29.32 31.09 -56.61
CA LYS A 10 -28.37 30.52 -57.57
C LYS A 10 -28.70 29.06 -57.81
N ALA A 11 -28.53 28.61 -59.04
CA ALA A 11 -28.74 27.22 -59.44
C ALA A 11 -27.82 26.27 -58.64
N ASN A 12 -28.42 25.28 -57.99
CA ASN A 12 -27.72 24.24 -57.22
C ASN A 12 -27.87 22.85 -57.83
N PHE A 13 -29.02 22.57 -58.47
CA PHE A 13 -29.27 21.29 -59.13
C PHE A 13 -29.85 21.51 -60.52
N LEU A 14 -29.16 20.99 -61.53
CA LEU A 14 -29.47 21.18 -62.94
C LEU A 14 -29.65 19.83 -63.63
N LYS A 15 -30.67 19.76 -64.50
CA LYS A 15 -30.84 18.67 -65.47
C LYS A 15 -30.66 19.19 -66.87
N TYR A 16 -29.80 18.53 -67.62
CA TYR A 16 -29.53 18.80 -69.02
C TYR A 16 -29.82 17.57 -69.85
N SER A 17 -30.74 17.67 -70.81
CA SER A 17 -31.05 16.56 -71.71
C SER A 17 -29.94 16.42 -72.76
N PHE A 18 -29.34 15.24 -72.85
CA PHE A 18 -28.27 14.97 -73.82
C PHE A 18 -28.49 13.63 -74.51
N GLY A 19 -28.68 13.66 -75.83
CA GLY A 19 -29.03 12.49 -76.62
C GLY A 19 -30.30 11.79 -76.11
N LYS A 20 -30.21 10.47 -75.86
CA LYS A 20 -31.30 9.65 -75.30
C LYS A 20 -31.38 9.69 -73.76
N GLY A 21 -30.48 10.43 -73.11
CA GLY A 21 -30.32 10.45 -71.65
C GLY A 21 -30.50 11.85 -71.03
N SER A 22 -30.13 11.96 -69.76
CA SER A 22 -30.11 13.23 -69.03
C SER A 22 -28.87 13.28 -68.15
N LEU A 23 -28.14 14.38 -68.24
CA LEU A 23 -27.05 14.73 -67.35
C LEU A 23 -27.61 15.50 -66.17
N TYR A 24 -27.23 15.09 -64.96
CA TYR A 24 -27.61 15.74 -63.71
C TYR A 24 -26.37 16.33 -63.07
N LEU A 25 -26.39 17.62 -62.77
CA LEU A 25 -25.26 18.35 -62.19
C LEU A 25 -25.69 18.99 -60.87
N VAL A 26 -25.00 18.64 -59.79
CA VAL A 26 -25.23 19.23 -58.46
C VAL A 26 -23.98 20.03 -58.08
N ALA A 27 -24.17 21.31 -57.77
CA ALA A 27 -23.06 22.21 -57.43
C ALA A 27 -22.49 21.94 -56.03
N ASN A 28 -23.28 21.36 -55.13
CA ASN A 28 -22.85 21.04 -53.76
C ASN A 28 -22.92 19.54 -53.46
N PRO A 29 -21.84 18.78 -53.72
CA PRO A 29 -21.81 17.33 -53.45
C PRO A 29 -21.87 16.98 -51.96
N LYS A 30 -21.55 17.93 -51.05
CA LYS A 30 -21.58 17.69 -49.59
C LYS A 30 -22.98 17.34 -49.09
N LEU A 31 -24.03 17.71 -49.83
CA LEU A 31 -25.42 17.37 -49.50
C LEU A 31 -25.70 15.87 -49.58
N PHE A 32 -24.84 15.09 -50.25
CA PHE A 32 -24.92 13.62 -50.30
C PHE A 32 -23.91 12.92 -49.38
N SER A 33 -23.13 13.68 -48.59
CA SER A 33 -22.17 13.09 -47.66
C SER A 33 -22.84 12.45 -46.46
N ASN A 34 -22.16 11.51 -45.81
CA ASN A 34 -22.62 10.88 -44.56
C ASN A 34 -23.04 11.91 -43.50
N TYR A 35 -22.29 13.02 -43.39
CA TYR A 35 -22.59 14.08 -42.44
C TYR A 35 -23.94 14.76 -42.72
N ALA A 36 -24.25 15.05 -43.99
CA ALA A 36 -25.53 15.67 -44.36
C ALA A 36 -26.71 14.70 -44.17
N LEU A 37 -26.50 13.40 -44.42
CA LEU A 37 -27.52 12.37 -44.25
C LEU A 37 -27.91 12.11 -42.79
N LEU A 38 -27.08 12.46 -41.81
CA LEU A 38 -27.42 12.36 -40.38
C LEU A 38 -28.52 13.34 -39.97
N ASN A 39 -28.73 14.43 -40.71
CA ASN A 39 -29.80 15.38 -40.46
C ASN A 39 -31.06 14.98 -41.27
N PRO A 40 -32.25 14.89 -40.64
CA PRO A 40 -33.48 14.55 -41.35
C PRO A 40 -33.75 15.39 -42.61
N ARG A 41 -33.46 16.71 -42.57
CA ARG A 41 -33.62 17.60 -43.73
C ARG A 41 -32.63 17.30 -44.86
N GLY A 42 -31.41 16.88 -44.51
CA GLY A 42 -30.38 16.50 -45.47
C GLY A 42 -30.69 15.15 -46.13
N ALA A 43 -31.18 14.19 -45.35
CA ALA A 43 -31.67 12.92 -45.88
C ALA A 43 -32.87 13.10 -46.83
N GLU A 44 -33.83 13.94 -46.46
CA GLU A 44 -34.98 14.28 -47.32
C GLU A 44 -34.54 14.96 -48.62
N TYR A 45 -33.59 15.90 -48.55
CA TYR A 45 -33.02 16.54 -49.73
C TYR A 45 -32.35 15.51 -50.66
N ALA A 46 -31.52 14.61 -50.12
CA ALA A 46 -30.83 13.60 -50.90
C ALA A 46 -31.81 12.63 -51.59
N ALA A 47 -32.82 12.14 -50.86
CA ALA A 47 -33.87 11.29 -51.40
C ALA A 47 -34.66 12.00 -52.52
N THR A 48 -35.02 13.27 -52.29
CA THR A 48 -35.75 14.08 -53.29
C THR A 48 -34.90 14.30 -54.54
N ALA A 49 -33.63 14.67 -54.38
CA ALA A 49 -32.73 14.92 -55.50
C ALA A 49 -32.49 13.65 -56.35
N LEU A 50 -32.31 12.49 -55.70
CA LEU A 50 -32.11 11.21 -56.38
C LEU A 50 -33.40 10.67 -57.04
N SER A 51 -34.58 11.04 -56.53
CA SER A 51 -35.87 10.63 -57.12
C SER A 51 -36.08 11.11 -58.57
N TYR A 52 -35.40 12.19 -58.99
CA TYR A 52 -35.44 12.69 -60.36
C TYR A 52 -34.68 11.79 -61.36
N ILE A 53 -33.79 10.92 -60.85
CA ILE A 53 -33.07 9.96 -61.67
C ILE A 53 -34.02 8.81 -62.00
N LYS A 54 -34.15 8.48 -63.29
CA LYS A 54 -35.00 7.36 -63.71
C LYS A 54 -34.49 6.07 -63.08
N SER A 55 -35.40 5.25 -62.56
CA SER A 55 -35.06 3.91 -62.08
C SER A 55 -34.49 3.09 -63.23
N THR A 56 -33.18 2.88 -63.25
CA THR A 56 -32.50 2.03 -64.24
C THR A 56 -32.19 0.66 -63.62
N ARG A 57 -32.21 -0.38 -64.46
CA ARG A 57 -31.88 -1.75 -64.04
C ARG A 57 -30.40 -1.95 -63.74
N GLN A 58 -29.55 -1.08 -64.27
CA GLN A 58 -28.10 -1.10 -64.09
C GLN A 58 -27.63 0.29 -63.69
N VAL A 59 -26.81 0.34 -62.64
CA VAL A 59 -26.09 1.54 -62.20
C VAL A 59 -24.61 1.24 -62.38
N ILE A 60 -23.94 2.06 -63.18
CA ILE A 60 -22.48 2.03 -63.29
C ILE A 60 -21.98 3.12 -62.36
N TRP A 61 -21.16 2.73 -61.40
CA TRP A 61 -20.58 3.63 -60.42
C TRP A 61 -19.09 3.76 -60.73
N ASP A 62 -18.66 4.98 -61.04
CA ASP A 62 -17.26 5.29 -61.37
C ASP A 62 -16.68 6.19 -60.28
N GLU A 63 -15.68 5.66 -59.57
CA GLU A 63 -14.93 6.39 -58.54
C GLU A 63 -13.46 6.64 -58.91
N TYR A 64 -13.10 6.47 -60.19
CA TYR A 64 -11.70 6.46 -60.63
C TYR A 64 -10.88 7.69 -60.21
N TYR A 65 -11.53 8.86 -60.06
CA TYR A 65 -10.90 10.09 -59.57
C TYR A 65 -11.35 10.53 -58.17
N SER A 66 -12.28 9.81 -57.53
CA SER A 66 -12.86 10.19 -56.23
C SER A 66 -12.36 9.35 -55.05
N GLN A 67 -11.75 8.18 -55.30
CA GLN A 67 -10.88 7.57 -54.31
C GLN A 67 -9.51 8.26 -54.40
N GLY A 68 -9.16 9.07 -53.39
CA GLY A 68 -7.76 9.49 -53.22
C GLY A 68 -6.86 8.25 -53.18
N ASP A 69 -5.56 8.42 -53.45
CA ASP A 69 -4.57 7.33 -53.49
C ASP A 69 -4.90 6.28 -52.43
N GLY A 70 -5.30 5.07 -52.83
CA GLY A 70 -5.63 3.95 -51.95
C GLY A 70 -4.43 3.44 -51.14
N ALA A 71 -3.39 4.26 -51.01
CA ALA A 71 -2.30 4.07 -50.09
C ALA A 71 -2.83 4.39 -48.69
N GLU A 72 -2.87 3.36 -47.84
CA GLU A 72 -3.23 3.45 -46.43
C GLU A 72 -2.69 4.75 -45.79
N ASP A 73 -3.58 5.62 -45.33
CA ASP A 73 -3.27 6.85 -44.59
C ASP A 73 -2.83 6.53 -43.16
N SER A 74 -1.92 5.56 -43.01
CA SER A 74 -1.24 5.31 -41.76
C SER A 74 -0.07 6.28 -41.64
N PRO A 75 0.01 7.09 -40.55
CA PRO A 75 1.16 7.93 -40.29
C PRO A 75 2.49 7.17 -40.28
N MET A 76 2.47 5.86 -40.01
CA MET A 76 3.65 4.98 -40.06
C MET A 76 4.23 4.80 -41.45
N ARG A 77 3.45 5.02 -42.51
CA ARG A 77 3.95 4.98 -43.90
C ARG A 77 5.09 5.97 -44.11
N VAL A 78 5.03 7.14 -43.49
CA VAL A 78 6.07 8.17 -43.61
C VAL A 78 7.37 7.70 -42.94
N PHE A 79 7.28 7.05 -41.77
CA PHE A 79 8.44 6.51 -41.05
C PHE A 79 9.08 5.32 -41.77
N LEU A 80 8.27 4.44 -42.37
CA LEU A 80 8.74 3.23 -43.05
C LEU A 80 9.17 3.49 -44.51
N SER A 81 8.72 4.57 -45.15
CA SER A 81 9.08 4.88 -46.54
C SER A 81 10.53 5.35 -46.70
N LYS A 82 11.14 5.92 -45.66
CA LYS A 82 12.54 6.34 -45.67
C LYS A 82 13.41 5.26 -45.03
N PRO A 83 14.43 4.70 -45.73
CA PRO A 83 15.20 3.58 -45.21
C PRO A 83 15.91 3.91 -43.89
N ALA A 84 16.41 5.13 -43.73
CA ALA A 84 17.05 5.58 -42.49
C ALA A 84 16.09 5.60 -41.28
N LEU A 85 14.85 6.08 -41.47
CA LEU A 85 13.83 6.13 -40.43
C LEU A 85 13.29 4.73 -40.09
N ALA A 86 13.15 3.86 -41.10
CA ALA A 86 12.76 2.46 -40.90
C ALA A 86 13.78 1.72 -40.02
N TRP A 87 15.08 1.86 -40.31
CA TRP A 87 16.13 1.26 -39.50
C TRP A 87 16.19 1.84 -38.08
N ALA A 88 16.04 3.16 -37.93
CA ALA A 88 15.97 3.79 -36.61
C ALA A 88 14.80 3.22 -35.78
N TYR A 89 13.64 3.01 -36.41
CA TYR A 89 12.46 2.40 -35.77
C TYR A 89 12.72 0.95 -35.35
N TYR A 90 13.27 0.11 -36.24
CA TYR A 90 13.59 -1.28 -35.91
C TYR A 90 14.64 -1.41 -34.81
N ILE A 91 15.70 -0.59 -34.85
CA ILE A 91 16.74 -0.58 -33.81
C ILE A 91 16.15 -0.17 -32.46
N THR A 92 15.23 0.81 -32.44
CA THR A 92 14.57 1.27 -31.22
C THR A 92 13.71 0.18 -30.58
N ILE A 93 12.89 -0.52 -31.39
CA ILE A 93 12.09 -1.65 -30.87
C ILE A 93 12.98 -2.78 -30.39
N PHE A 94 14.01 -3.12 -31.17
CA PHE A 94 14.95 -4.19 -30.82
C PHE A 94 15.73 -3.86 -29.54
N SER A 95 16.19 -2.62 -29.37
CA SER A 95 16.91 -2.19 -28.18
C SER A 95 16.01 -2.17 -26.95
N LEU A 96 14.75 -1.74 -27.09
CA LEU A 96 13.75 -1.79 -26.02
C LEU A 96 13.46 -3.23 -25.58
N LEU A 97 13.23 -4.13 -26.53
CA LEU A 97 13.00 -5.55 -26.23
C LEU A 97 14.21 -6.18 -25.55
N THR A 98 15.40 -5.90 -26.06
CA THR A 98 16.66 -6.37 -25.48
C THR A 98 16.84 -5.82 -24.07
N PHE A 99 16.61 -4.52 -23.86
CA PHE A 99 16.66 -3.87 -22.55
C PHE A 99 15.71 -4.55 -21.55
N VAL A 100 14.45 -4.76 -21.92
CA VAL A 100 13.46 -5.43 -21.07
C VAL A 100 13.90 -6.86 -20.72
N LEU A 101 14.39 -7.64 -21.70
CA LEU A 101 14.87 -9.00 -21.45
C LEU A 101 16.06 -9.05 -20.49
N PHE A 102 16.98 -8.08 -20.57
CA PHE A 102 18.11 -7.99 -19.64
C PHE A 102 17.68 -7.52 -18.25
N GLU A 103 16.76 -6.56 -18.16
CA GLU A 103 16.26 -6.03 -16.90
C GLU A 103 15.48 -7.10 -16.11
N ILE A 104 14.67 -7.91 -16.79
CA ILE A 104 13.95 -9.06 -16.19
C ILE A 104 14.91 -10.04 -15.52
N LYS A 105 16.13 -10.22 -16.06
CA LYS A 105 17.12 -11.17 -15.53
C LYS A 105 17.89 -10.63 -14.32
N ARG A 106 17.84 -9.32 -14.01
CA ARG A 106 18.75 -8.65 -13.06
C ARG A 106 18.14 -8.11 -11.76
N THR A 107 16.98 -8.58 -11.33
CA THR A 107 16.53 -8.33 -9.94
C THR A 107 16.89 -9.52 -9.05
N GLN A 108 18.06 -9.49 -8.40
CA GLN A 108 18.30 -10.36 -7.24
C GLN A 108 17.25 -10.03 -6.18
N ARG A 109 16.64 -11.04 -5.55
CA ARG A 109 15.68 -10.80 -4.46
C ARG A 109 16.39 -10.04 -3.36
N ILE A 110 15.73 -9.02 -2.80
CA ILE A 110 16.18 -8.35 -1.57
C ILE A 110 16.43 -9.46 -0.55
N ILE A 111 17.67 -9.59 -0.08
CA ILE A 111 17.99 -10.48 1.02
C ILE A 111 17.28 -9.88 2.23
N PRO A 112 16.26 -10.53 2.81
CA PRO A 112 15.59 -9.99 3.98
C PRO A 112 16.62 -9.86 5.09
N VAL A 113 16.68 -8.68 5.71
CA VAL A 113 17.47 -8.50 6.93
C VAL A 113 16.83 -9.40 7.98
N ILE A 114 17.51 -10.48 8.33
CA ILE A 114 17.08 -11.34 9.44
C ILE A 114 17.35 -10.53 10.69
N GLU A 115 16.28 -10.01 11.31
CA GLU A 115 16.39 -9.35 12.60
C GLU A 115 16.99 -10.35 13.61
N PRO A 116 17.98 -9.94 14.42
CA PRO A 116 18.52 -10.82 15.44
C PRO A 116 17.39 -11.27 16.37
N LEU A 117 17.46 -12.51 16.84
CA LEU A 117 16.47 -13.05 17.77
C LEU A 117 16.36 -12.11 18.98
N SER A 118 15.19 -11.49 19.18
CA SER A 118 14.94 -10.71 20.39
C SER A 118 15.00 -11.65 21.59
N ASN A 119 15.53 -11.15 22.71
CA ASN A 119 15.56 -11.93 23.95
C ASN A 119 14.13 -11.97 24.51
N THR A 120 13.36 -12.97 24.08
CA THR A 120 11.95 -13.14 24.44
C THR A 120 11.72 -13.23 25.94
N THR A 121 12.73 -13.68 26.71
CA THR A 121 12.69 -13.66 28.17
C THR A 121 12.66 -12.24 28.73
N LEU A 122 13.51 -11.34 28.21
CA LEU A 122 13.50 -9.94 28.63
C LEU A 122 12.18 -9.26 28.26
N GLU A 123 11.66 -9.55 27.07
CA GLU A 123 10.38 -9.02 26.62
C GLU A 123 9.22 -9.49 27.51
N PHE A 124 9.18 -10.78 27.86
CA PHE A 124 8.21 -11.33 28.80
C PHE A 124 8.30 -10.68 30.19
N VAL A 125 9.52 -10.53 30.73
CA VAL A 125 9.74 -9.88 32.04
C VAL A 125 9.25 -8.43 32.02
N ASN A 126 9.50 -7.69 30.94
CA ASN A 126 9.02 -6.31 30.78
C ASN A 126 7.49 -6.23 30.76
N VAL A 127 6.82 -7.11 30.00
CA VAL A 127 5.36 -7.15 29.91
C VAL A 127 4.74 -7.46 31.27
N VAL A 128 5.23 -8.50 31.96
CA VAL A 128 4.74 -8.85 33.30
C VAL A 128 5.02 -7.70 34.28
N GLY A 129 6.22 -7.12 34.25
CA GLY A 129 6.60 -5.98 35.08
C GLY A 129 5.68 -4.78 34.88
N GLN A 130 5.32 -4.47 33.63
CA GLN A 130 4.43 -3.35 33.31
C GLN A 130 3.02 -3.56 33.86
N VAL A 131 2.46 -4.77 33.79
CA VAL A 131 1.15 -5.08 34.39
C VAL A 131 1.16 -4.82 35.91
N TYR A 132 2.25 -5.19 36.59
CA TYR A 132 2.39 -4.93 38.03
C TYR A 132 2.60 -3.44 38.33
N TYR A 133 3.36 -2.73 37.49
CA TYR A 133 3.57 -1.29 37.60
C TYR A 133 2.25 -0.50 37.43
N GLU A 134 1.44 -0.83 36.43
CA GLU A 134 0.16 -0.17 36.15
C GLU A 134 -0.86 -0.38 37.27
N LYS A 135 -0.90 -1.57 37.88
CA LYS A 135 -1.80 -1.86 39.00
C LYS A 135 -1.45 -1.09 40.28
N ARG A 136 -0.22 -0.59 40.42
CA ARG A 136 0.29 0.14 41.61
C ARG A 136 0.00 -0.54 42.95
N ASN A 137 -0.10 -1.86 42.98
CA ASN A 137 -0.34 -2.62 44.20
C ASN A 137 0.99 -3.00 44.88
N ASN A 138 1.65 -1.99 45.42
CA ASN A 138 2.97 -2.12 46.04
C ASN A 138 2.95 -3.02 47.28
N ALA A 139 1.86 -3.01 48.05
CA ALA A 139 1.69 -3.89 49.21
C ALA A 139 1.76 -5.37 48.78
N ASN A 140 1.03 -5.75 47.73
CA ASN A 140 1.07 -7.12 47.21
C ASN A 140 2.48 -7.54 46.74
N ILE A 141 3.20 -6.62 46.06
CA ILE A 141 4.56 -6.89 45.59
C ILE A 141 5.52 -7.04 46.78
N ALA A 142 5.40 -6.16 47.78
CA ALA A 142 6.21 -6.20 48.99
C ALA A 142 5.99 -7.50 49.77
N HIS A 143 4.74 -7.90 50.03
CA HIS A 143 4.43 -9.16 50.72
C HIS A 143 4.98 -10.38 49.97
N LYS A 144 4.86 -10.42 48.64
CA LYS A 144 5.45 -11.49 47.83
C LYS A 144 6.98 -11.49 47.94
N LYS A 145 7.65 -10.34 47.85
CA LYS A 145 9.11 -10.25 48.02
C LYS A 145 9.56 -10.74 49.40
N ILE A 146 8.85 -10.37 50.46
CA ILE A 146 9.12 -10.85 51.83
C ILE A 146 8.95 -12.37 51.90
N LEU A 147 7.85 -12.90 51.35
CA LEU A 147 7.58 -14.33 51.33
C LEU A 147 8.70 -15.11 50.62
N TYR A 148 9.09 -14.66 49.41
CA TYR A 148 10.18 -15.28 48.65
C TYR A 148 11.52 -15.22 49.39
N LEU A 149 11.84 -14.09 50.03
CA LEU A 149 13.04 -13.97 50.84
C LEU A 149 13.05 -14.98 51.99
N LEU A 150 11.95 -15.07 52.74
CA LEU A 150 11.84 -15.99 53.88
C LEU A 150 11.85 -17.46 53.44
N GLU A 151 11.31 -17.76 52.28
CA GLU A 151 11.40 -19.09 51.68
C GLU A 151 12.83 -19.43 51.29
N HIS A 152 13.53 -18.52 50.61
CA HIS A 152 14.94 -18.71 50.25
C HIS A 152 15.84 -18.90 51.48
N LEU A 153 15.65 -18.08 52.52
CA LEU A 153 16.38 -18.23 53.79
C LEU A 153 16.10 -19.56 54.50
N ARG A 154 14.90 -20.11 54.32
CA ARG A 154 14.52 -21.41 54.86
C ARG A 154 15.10 -22.57 54.05
N GLU A 155 15.12 -22.48 52.71
CA GLU A 155 15.61 -23.54 51.83
C GLU A 155 17.14 -23.62 51.82
N GLU A 156 17.82 -22.51 51.55
CA GLU A 156 19.29 -22.48 51.41
C GLU A 156 19.99 -22.49 52.77
N TYR A 157 19.48 -21.69 53.72
CA TYR A 157 20.13 -21.48 55.01
C TYR A 157 19.46 -22.22 56.16
N GLN A 158 18.40 -23.01 55.92
CA GLN A 158 17.69 -23.79 56.95
C GLN A 158 17.25 -22.95 58.15
N LEU A 159 16.92 -21.67 57.92
CA LEU A 159 16.45 -20.76 58.97
C LEU A 159 14.95 -20.97 59.24
N LYS A 160 14.56 -20.95 60.51
CA LYS A 160 13.15 -20.98 60.89
C LYS A 160 12.55 -19.58 60.73
N THR A 161 11.73 -19.38 59.71
CA THR A 161 11.13 -18.07 59.38
C THR A 161 9.70 -17.88 59.90
N ASN A 162 9.20 -18.80 60.74
CA ASN A 162 7.84 -18.73 61.30
C ASN A 162 7.65 -17.56 62.29
N LYS A 163 8.74 -17.14 62.95
CA LYS A 163 8.77 -15.98 63.86
C LYS A 163 10.05 -15.20 63.60
N LEU A 164 9.90 -13.91 63.35
CA LEU A 164 11.00 -12.97 63.16
C LEU A 164 11.36 -12.34 64.51
N ASP A 165 11.93 -13.14 65.41
CA ASP A 165 12.33 -12.74 66.76
C ASP A 165 13.85 -12.55 66.87
N ALA A 166 14.33 -12.22 68.07
CA ALA A 166 15.76 -12.00 68.32
C ALA A 166 16.61 -13.26 68.00
N GLU A 167 16.05 -14.45 68.20
CA GLU A 167 16.70 -15.73 67.85
C GLU A 167 16.87 -15.86 66.34
N PHE A 168 15.87 -15.45 65.55
CA PHE A 168 16.00 -15.39 64.09
C PHE A 168 17.11 -14.43 63.66
N THR A 169 17.17 -13.22 64.20
CA THR A 169 18.20 -12.23 63.85
C THR A 169 19.61 -12.74 64.16
N GLU A 170 19.81 -13.36 65.32
CA GLU A 170 21.11 -13.93 65.70
C GLU A 170 21.55 -15.06 64.76
N LYS A 171 20.62 -15.95 64.39
CA LYS A 171 20.89 -17.02 63.43
C LYS A 171 21.15 -16.50 62.02
N LEU A 172 20.44 -15.43 61.61
CA LEU A 172 20.66 -14.76 60.33
C LEU A 172 22.10 -14.22 60.26
N THR A 173 22.55 -13.50 61.29
CA THR A 173 23.92 -12.98 61.36
C THR A 173 24.97 -14.09 61.39
N GLY A 174 24.72 -15.16 62.17
CA GLY A 174 25.67 -16.25 62.32
C GLY A 174 25.83 -17.11 61.07
N LYS A 175 24.77 -17.28 60.27
CA LYS A 175 24.81 -18.08 59.03
C LYS A 175 25.25 -17.30 57.80
N LEU A 176 24.82 -16.04 57.66
CA LEU A 176 25.10 -15.23 56.48
C LEU A 176 26.28 -14.28 56.63
N GLY A 177 26.89 -14.19 57.82
CA GLY A 177 28.07 -13.33 58.05
C GLY A 177 27.79 -11.83 57.93
N VAL A 178 26.51 -11.43 57.95
CA VAL A 178 26.08 -10.04 57.83
C VAL A 178 26.18 -9.29 59.15
N ASP A 179 26.43 -7.98 59.06
CA ASP A 179 26.50 -7.08 60.21
C ASP A 179 25.22 -7.12 61.05
N ALA A 180 25.38 -7.16 62.37
CA ALA A 180 24.27 -7.33 63.30
C ALA A 180 23.32 -6.13 63.32
N ALA A 181 23.82 -4.91 63.09
CA ALA A 181 22.96 -3.74 62.97
C ALA A 181 22.10 -3.84 61.70
N PHE A 182 22.71 -4.19 60.57
CA PHE A 182 21.97 -4.38 59.31
C PHE A 182 20.92 -5.50 59.39
N ALA A 183 21.25 -6.66 59.96
CA ALA A 183 20.31 -7.76 60.13
C ALA A 183 19.08 -7.35 60.96
N LYS A 184 19.30 -6.59 62.04
CA LYS A 184 18.24 -6.07 62.88
C LYS A 184 17.36 -5.06 62.13
N ASP A 185 17.97 -4.15 61.37
CA ASP A 185 17.26 -3.16 60.58
C ASP A 185 16.40 -3.82 59.49
N LEU A 186 16.94 -4.82 58.79
CA LEU A 186 16.21 -5.61 57.80
C LEU A 186 15.00 -6.28 58.45
N VAL A 187 15.17 -7.00 59.56
CA VAL A 187 14.07 -7.70 60.24
C VAL A 187 12.97 -6.74 60.71
N ASN A 188 13.36 -5.60 61.29
CA ASN A 188 12.40 -4.57 61.69
C ASN A 188 11.63 -4.03 60.48
N TYR A 189 12.31 -3.84 59.36
CA TYR A 189 11.71 -3.34 58.13
C TYR A 189 10.73 -4.36 57.49
N LEU A 190 11.07 -5.65 57.54
CA LEU A 190 10.18 -6.74 57.12
C LEU A 190 8.90 -6.77 57.97
N LEU A 191 9.03 -6.61 59.30
CA LEU A 191 7.87 -6.56 60.21
C LEU A 191 7.02 -5.31 59.97
N PHE A 192 7.65 -4.15 59.74
CA PHE A 192 6.97 -2.89 59.46
C PHE A 192 6.11 -2.99 58.19
N ILE A 193 6.68 -3.44 57.07
CA ILE A 193 5.97 -3.61 55.79
C ILE A 193 4.94 -4.74 55.87
N GLY A 194 5.23 -5.81 56.61
CA GLY A 194 4.36 -6.98 56.71
C GLY A 194 2.96 -6.66 57.26
N VAL A 195 2.85 -5.65 58.13
CA VAL A 195 1.58 -5.25 58.78
C VAL A 195 0.88 -4.10 58.02
N GLN A 196 1.56 -3.47 57.08
CA GLN A 196 1.09 -2.27 56.41
C GLN A 196 0.10 -2.60 55.27
N GLU A 197 -1.09 -1.97 55.27
CA GLU A 197 -2.07 -2.14 54.18
C GLU A 197 -1.66 -1.42 52.89
N HIS A 198 -0.98 -0.27 53.02
CA HIS A 198 -0.58 0.59 51.90
C HIS A 198 0.91 0.88 51.95
N VAL A 199 1.66 0.38 50.95
CA VAL A 199 3.11 0.57 50.83
C VAL A 199 3.39 1.60 49.74
N SER A 200 4.19 2.62 50.04
CA SER A 200 4.64 3.62 49.07
C SER A 200 5.74 3.09 48.15
N ASP A 201 5.93 3.71 46.98
CA ASP A 201 7.00 3.35 46.05
C ASP A 201 8.37 3.42 46.73
N ARG A 202 8.59 4.43 47.59
CA ARG A 202 9.83 4.61 48.34
C ARG A 202 10.09 3.44 49.29
N GLU A 203 9.07 3.00 50.02
CA GLU A 203 9.20 1.88 50.95
C GLU A 203 9.48 0.56 50.21
N LEU A 204 8.82 0.34 49.08
CA LEU A 204 9.07 -0.84 48.24
C LEU A 204 10.50 -0.85 47.66
N ILE A 205 10.98 0.31 47.22
CA ILE A 205 12.35 0.47 46.71
C ILE A 205 13.37 0.21 47.82
N GLU A 206 13.18 0.76 49.01
CA GLU A 206 14.07 0.52 50.14
C GLU A 206 14.07 -0.95 50.57
N LEU A 207 12.91 -1.62 50.57
CA LEU A 207 12.83 -3.07 50.80
C LEU A 207 13.69 -3.83 49.80
N ASN A 208 13.55 -3.50 48.50
CA ASN A 208 14.31 -4.16 47.45
C ASN A 208 15.82 -3.95 47.61
N LYS A 209 16.26 -2.72 47.92
CA LYS A 209 17.68 -2.42 48.17
C LYS A 209 18.24 -3.20 49.34
N MET A 210 17.49 -3.32 50.44
CA MET A 210 17.93 -4.10 51.60
C MET A 210 18.05 -5.58 51.25
N ILE A 211 17.10 -6.13 50.48
CA ILE A 211 17.15 -7.52 50.01
C ILE A 211 18.34 -7.76 49.07
N GLU A 212 18.56 -6.89 48.09
CA GLU A 212 19.72 -6.99 47.18
C GLU A 212 21.04 -6.89 47.94
N LYS A 213 21.13 -5.99 48.91
CA LYS A 213 22.31 -5.86 49.76
C LYS A 213 22.56 -7.14 50.57
N LEU A 214 21.52 -7.80 51.08
CA LEU A 214 21.65 -9.10 51.74
C LEU A 214 22.26 -10.12 50.78
N TYR A 215 21.72 -10.24 49.56
CA TYR A 215 22.21 -11.21 48.56
C TYR A 215 23.68 -10.97 48.17
N ILE A 216 24.09 -9.71 48.03
CA ILE A 216 25.48 -9.35 47.71
C ILE A 216 26.42 -9.70 48.87
N GLN A 217 25.97 -9.56 50.12
CA GLN A 217 26.78 -9.87 51.30
C GLN A 217 26.82 -11.37 51.61
N SER A 218 25.84 -12.13 51.15
CA SER A 218 25.74 -13.58 51.36
C SER A 218 26.35 -14.44 50.25
N ALA A 219 26.72 -13.83 49.12
CA ALA A 219 27.38 -14.48 47.98
C ALA A 219 28.91 -14.43 48.13
#